data_AF-A0AAD5P4T0-F1
#
_entry.id   AF-A0AAD5P4T0-F1
#
_cell.length_a   1.000
_cell.length_b   1.000
_cell.length_c   1.000
_cell.angle_alpha   90.00
_cell.angle_beta   90.00
_cell.angle_gamma   90.00
#
_symmetry.space_group_name_H-M   'P 1'
#
loop_
_entity.id
_entity.type
_entity.pdbx_description
1 polymer ?
#
loop_
_entity_poly.entity_id
_entity_poly.type
_entity_poly.pdbx_seq_one_letter_code
_entity_poly.pdbx_strand_id
1 'polypeptide(L)'
;MSSFQFCVIFVCLLCLSSSLFTFTSAADPSYLYHFCSEKSFIRNSTYQSNLDLLLFPLSPYANSSYGFDRTTKGKDPNMVYGLFQCRGDVTTTTCQDCLAFASIDVTKLCPAQNEALVWYDECYLRFSNVSIFHASTRSPDTVLYNINKVTEPSRFQELVLSLLKLRPRMLPRSLQP
;
A
#
# COMPACT_ATOMS: atom_id res chain seq x y z
N MET A 1 26.21 -22.08 49.38
CA MET A 1 26.32 -21.38 48.09
C MET A 1 26.07 -19.91 48.36
N SER A 2 26.98 -19.01 47.97
CA SER A 2 26.96 -17.62 48.42
C SER A 2 25.85 -16.80 47.75
N SER A 3 25.34 -15.77 48.42
CA SER A 3 24.36 -14.82 47.87
C SER A 3 24.82 -14.20 46.54
N PHE A 4 26.12 -14.07 46.35
CA PHE A 4 26.74 -13.59 45.12
C PHE A 4 26.46 -14.53 43.93
N GLN A 5 26.51 -15.84 44.16
CA GLN A 5 26.28 -16.87 43.14
C GLN A 5 24.84 -16.86 42.63
N PHE A 6 23.86 -16.63 43.51
CA PHE A 6 22.44 -16.49 43.12
C PHE A 6 22.18 -15.24 42.27
N CYS A 7 22.85 -14.13 42.59
CA CYS A 7 22.71 -12.88 41.84
C CYS A 7 23.24 -13.03 40.40
N VAL A 8 24.39 -13.69 40.23
CA VAL A 8 24.97 -13.97 38.91
C VAL A 8 24.05 -14.87 38.07
N ILE A 9 23.48 -15.91 38.66
CA ILE A 9 22.54 -16.81 37.95
C ILE A 9 21.29 -16.05 37.51
N PHE A 10 20.71 -15.23 38.38
CA PHE A 10 19.50 -14.46 38.06
C PHE A 10 19.73 -13.45 36.93
N VAL A 11 20.88 -12.74 36.95
CA VAL A 11 21.27 -11.82 35.87
C VAL A 11 21.52 -12.56 34.56
N CYS A 12 22.19 -13.71 34.59
CA CYS A 12 22.38 -14.53 33.40
C CYS A 12 21.06 -15.00 32.79
N LEU A 13 20.10 -15.45 33.62
CA LEU A 13 18.78 -15.89 33.15
C LEU A 13 17.97 -14.74 32.52
N LEU A 14 18.05 -13.53 33.08
CA LEU A 14 17.44 -12.34 32.47
C LEU A 14 18.07 -12.00 31.12
N CYS A 15 19.40 -12.07 30.99
CA CYS A 15 20.10 -11.83 29.72
C CYS A 15 19.80 -12.90 28.66
N LEU A 16 19.68 -14.17 29.06
CA LEU A 16 19.27 -15.28 28.21
C LEU A 16 17.81 -15.13 27.74
N SER A 17 16.92 -14.57 28.57
CA SER A 17 15.54 -14.30 28.18
C SER A 17 15.42 -13.16 27.16
N SER A 18 16.26 -12.12 27.26
CA SER A 18 16.27 -11.00 26.31
C SER A 18 16.85 -11.37 24.93
N SER A 19 17.63 -12.44 24.82
CA SER A 19 18.18 -12.93 23.54
C SER A 19 17.21 -13.81 22.76
N LEU A 20 16.06 -14.18 23.35
CA LEU A 20 14.99 -14.95 22.71
C LEU A 20 13.92 -14.06 22.03
N PHE A 21 13.95 -12.74 22.24
CA PHE A 21 13.09 -11.80 21.52
C PHE A 21 13.78 -11.34 20.24
N THR A 22 13.69 -12.16 19.19
CA THR A 22 13.88 -11.66 17.84
C THR A 22 12.65 -10.84 17.46
N PHE A 23 12.75 -9.51 17.49
CA PHE A 23 11.78 -8.67 16.81
C PHE A 23 12.00 -8.85 15.30
N THR A 24 11.20 -9.72 14.68
CA THR A 24 11.06 -9.70 13.23
C THR A 24 10.29 -8.44 12.87
N SER A 25 11.00 -7.36 12.54
CA SER A 25 10.39 -6.22 11.85
C SER A 25 10.03 -6.69 10.44
N ALA A 26 8.77 -6.54 10.04
CA ALA A 26 8.44 -6.60 8.62
C ALA A 26 9.30 -5.56 7.89
N ALA A 27 9.89 -5.93 6.76
CA ALA A 27 10.60 -4.97 5.93
C ALA A 27 9.59 -3.92 5.43
N ASP A 28 10.00 -2.65 5.37
CA ASP A 28 9.17 -1.61 4.79
C ASP A 28 8.81 -1.97 3.34
N PRO A 29 7.57 -1.69 2.89
CA PRO A 29 7.16 -1.95 1.52
C PRO A 29 8.04 -1.21 0.50
N SER A 30 8.19 -1.80 -0.69
CA SER A 30 9.11 -1.28 -1.70
C SER A 30 8.48 -0.08 -2.43
N TYR A 31 8.89 1.14 -2.08
CA TYR A 31 8.37 2.36 -2.68
C TYR A 31 8.62 2.40 -4.20
N LEU A 32 7.58 2.72 -4.98
CA LEU A 32 7.68 2.86 -6.43
C LEU A 32 7.51 4.32 -6.87
N TYR A 33 6.36 4.93 -6.55
CA TYR A 33 6.03 6.27 -7.00
C TYR A 33 4.86 6.84 -6.19
N HIS A 34 4.65 8.16 -6.27
CA HIS A 34 3.42 8.80 -5.79
C HIS A 34 3.00 9.95 -6.69
N PHE A 35 1.73 10.32 -6.57
CA PHE A 35 1.13 11.49 -7.18
C PHE A 35 0.37 12.27 -6.13
N CYS A 36 0.52 13.59 -6.16
CA CYS A 36 -0.30 14.52 -5.40
C CYS A 36 -1.00 15.48 -6.37
N SER A 37 -2.31 15.67 -6.25
CA SER A 37 -3.03 16.62 -7.10
C SER A 37 -2.64 18.06 -6.81
N GLU A 38 -2.68 18.95 -7.81
CA GLU A 38 -2.36 20.37 -7.60
C GLU A 38 -3.29 21.05 -6.56
N LYS A 39 -4.57 20.65 -6.55
CA LYS A 39 -5.57 21.23 -5.64
C LYS A 39 -5.41 20.67 -4.24
N SER A 40 -5.39 21.57 -3.26
CA SER A 40 -5.33 21.23 -1.84
C SER A 40 -6.65 21.44 -1.12
N PHE A 41 -6.93 20.64 -0.10
CA PHE A 41 -8.00 20.88 0.87
C PHE A 41 -7.53 21.87 1.96
N ILE A 42 -8.48 22.40 2.72
CA ILE A 42 -8.21 23.27 3.87
C ILE A 42 -7.84 22.40 5.07
N ARG A 43 -6.68 22.64 5.69
CA ARG A 43 -6.27 21.93 6.91
C ARG A 43 -7.25 22.14 8.05
N ASN A 44 -7.40 21.15 8.92
CA ASN A 44 -8.37 21.09 10.02
C ASN A 44 -9.83 21.23 9.56
N SER A 45 -10.12 20.84 8.32
CA SER A 45 -11.49 20.82 7.79
C SER A 45 -12.17 19.48 8.06
N THR A 46 -13.50 19.47 7.88
CA THR A 46 -14.30 18.24 7.89
C THR A 46 -13.81 17.24 6.84
N TYR A 47 -13.32 17.71 5.68
CA TYR A 47 -12.72 16.84 4.66
C TYR A 47 -11.50 16.10 5.21
N GLN A 48 -10.60 16.80 5.92
CA GLN A 48 -9.42 16.17 6.51
C GLN A 48 -9.81 15.11 7.54
N SER A 49 -10.77 15.39 8.43
CA SER A 49 -11.25 14.40 9.39
C SER A 49 -11.89 13.17 8.72
N ASN A 50 -12.63 13.37 7.62
CA ASN A 50 -13.16 12.25 6.84
C ASN A 50 -12.06 11.44 6.14
N LEU A 51 -10.99 12.10 5.68
CA LEU A 51 -9.82 11.45 5.11
C LEU A 51 -9.08 10.62 6.16
N ASP A 52 -8.88 11.16 7.36
CA ASP A 52 -8.25 10.43 8.48
C ASP A 52 -9.06 9.18 8.84
N LEU A 53 -10.39 9.28 8.89
CA LEU A 53 -11.29 8.14 9.11
C LEU A 53 -11.33 7.13 7.96
N LEU A 54 -10.91 7.54 6.76
CA LEU A 54 -10.80 6.65 5.60
C LEU A 54 -9.48 5.89 5.63
N LEU A 55 -8.40 6.55 6.05
CA LEU A 55 -7.04 6.01 6.13
C LEU A 55 -6.79 5.15 7.38
N PHE A 56 -7.60 5.29 8.44
CA PHE A 56 -7.50 4.50 9.67
C PHE A 56 -8.89 4.00 10.10
N PRO A 57 -9.17 2.68 10.24
CA PRO A 57 -8.32 1.48 10.13
C PRO A 57 -8.40 0.79 8.74
N LEU A 58 -7.25 0.42 8.16
CA LEU A 58 -7.21 -0.35 6.91
C LEU A 58 -7.22 -1.87 7.09
N SER A 59 -7.02 -2.38 8.31
CA SER A 59 -7.01 -3.82 8.61
C SER A 59 -8.25 -4.59 8.10
N PRO A 60 -9.48 -4.04 8.15
CA PRO A 60 -10.65 -4.70 7.55
C PRO A 60 -10.53 -4.89 6.04
N TYR A 61 -9.87 -3.96 5.34
CA TYR A 61 -9.80 -3.93 3.88
C TYR A 61 -8.83 -4.96 3.30
N ALA A 62 -7.80 -5.35 4.05
CA ALA A 62 -6.87 -6.39 3.64
C ALA A 62 -7.48 -7.81 3.68
N ASN A 63 -8.59 -7.98 4.42
CA ASN A 63 -9.35 -9.23 4.46
C ASN A 63 -10.46 -9.28 3.39
N SER A 64 -10.54 -8.27 2.52
CA SER A 64 -11.47 -8.30 1.40
C SER A 64 -11.09 -9.40 0.41
N SER A 65 -12.06 -9.86 -0.38
CA SER A 65 -11.97 -11.11 -1.15
C SER A 65 -10.78 -11.24 -2.12
N TYR A 66 -10.00 -10.18 -2.39
CA TYR A 66 -8.81 -10.20 -3.26
C TYR A 66 -7.78 -9.10 -2.91
N GLY A 67 -7.73 -8.65 -1.64
CA GLY A 67 -6.87 -7.52 -1.26
C GLY A 67 -7.25 -6.21 -1.97
N PHE A 68 -8.49 -6.07 -2.44
CA PHE A 68 -8.99 -4.89 -3.14
C PHE A 68 -10.23 -4.35 -2.42
N ASP A 69 -10.28 -3.04 -2.20
CA ASP A 69 -11.48 -2.42 -1.64
C ASP A 69 -11.73 -0.99 -2.15
N ARG A 70 -13.00 -0.58 -2.10
CA ARG A 70 -13.51 0.74 -2.43
C ARG A 70 -14.35 1.23 -1.26
N THR A 71 -13.96 2.36 -0.67
CA THR A 71 -14.67 2.91 0.48
C THR A 71 -14.96 4.39 0.30
N THR A 72 -15.95 4.89 1.03
CA THR A 72 -16.22 6.32 1.13
C THR A 72 -16.37 6.73 2.58
N LYS A 73 -16.00 7.97 2.89
CA LYS A 73 -16.21 8.59 4.20
C LYS A 73 -16.77 9.99 4.06
N GLY A 74 -17.64 10.37 4.98
CA GLY A 74 -18.31 11.67 4.97
C GLY A 74 -19.53 11.75 4.04
N LYS A 75 -19.95 12.99 3.79
CA LYS A 75 -21.05 13.38 2.89
C LYS A 75 -20.66 14.66 2.17
N ASP A 76 -21.31 14.96 1.06
CA ASP A 76 -21.09 16.20 0.32
C ASP A 76 -21.29 17.43 1.21
N PRO A 77 -20.42 18.46 1.08
CA PRO A 77 -19.32 18.59 0.11
C PRO A 77 -17.96 18.01 0.59
N ASN A 78 -17.92 17.31 1.72
CA ASN A 78 -16.69 16.82 2.36
C ASN A 78 -16.49 15.30 2.20
N MET A 79 -17.10 14.70 1.18
CA MET A 79 -17.00 13.26 0.94
C MET A 79 -15.61 12.91 0.39
N VAL A 80 -15.05 11.80 0.86
CA VAL A 80 -13.76 11.24 0.43
C VAL A 80 -14.00 9.86 -0.15
N TYR A 81 -13.42 9.60 -1.31
CA TYR A 81 -13.40 8.30 -1.97
C TYR A 81 -12.02 7.66 -1.79
N GLY A 82 -11.98 6.37 -1.48
CA GLY A 82 -10.75 5.61 -1.26
C GLY A 82 -10.74 4.32 -2.08
N LEU A 83 -9.57 4.00 -2.65
CA LEU A 83 -9.31 2.75 -3.33
C LEU A 83 -8.02 2.15 -2.77
N PHE A 84 -8.10 0.89 -2.34
CA PHE A 84 -6.99 0.14 -1.79
C PHE A 84 -6.82 -1.15 -2.60
N GLN A 85 -5.59 -1.50 -2.95
CA GLN A 85 -5.32 -2.72 -3.68
C GLN A 85 -3.96 -3.30 -3.29
N CYS A 86 -3.92 -4.58 -3.00
CA CYS A 86 -2.69 -5.35 -2.85
C CYS A 86 -2.41 -6.12 -4.14
N ARG A 87 -1.13 -6.44 -4.37
CA ARG A 87 -0.74 -7.32 -5.46
C ARG A 87 -1.28 -8.73 -5.19
N GLY A 88 -1.82 -9.39 -6.22
CA GLY A 88 -2.60 -10.63 -6.04
C GLY A 88 -1.80 -11.87 -5.57
N ASP A 89 -0.48 -11.79 -5.52
CA ASP A 89 0.43 -12.87 -5.14
C ASP A 89 1.09 -12.68 -3.75
N VAL A 90 0.77 -11.60 -3.02
CA VAL A 90 1.31 -11.37 -1.67
C VAL A 90 0.43 -12.00 -0.60
N THR A 91 1.02 -12.30 0.56
CA THR A 91 0.27 -12.83 1.70
C THR A 91 -0.67 -11.77 2.29
N THR A 92 -1.71 -12.20 3.01
CA THR A 92 -2.62 -11.28 3.72
C THR A 92 -1.87 -10.38 4.70
N THR A 93 -0.86 -10.90 5.41
CA THR A 93 -0.03 -10.11 6.33
C THR A 93 0.76 -9.04 5.59
N THR A 94 1.46 -9.40 4.50
CA THR A 94 2.19 -8.43 3.66
C THR A 94 1.27 -7.34 3.13
N CYS A 95 0.05 -7.70 2.73
CA CYS A 95 -0.97 -6.75 2.28
C CYS A 95 -1.40 -5.79 3.41
N GLN A 96 -1.67 -6.31 4.60
CA GLN A 96 -2.03 -5.51 5.78
C GLN A 96 -0.93 -4.51 6.14
N ASP A 97 0.31 -4.99 6.23
CA ASP A 97 1.47 -4.18 6.58
C ASP A 97 1.70 -3.09 5.54
N CYS A 98 1.62 -3.43 4.24
CA CYS A 98 1.77 -2.45 3.17
C CYS A 98 0.70 -1.37 3.20
N LEU A 99 -0.57 -1.74 3.35
CA LEU A 99 -1.66 -0.76 3.39
C LEU A 99 -1.52 0.16 4.61
N ALA A 100 -1.20 -0.40 5.79
CA ALA A 100 -1.00 0.39 7.00
C ALA A 100 0.18 1.35 6.89
N PHE A 101 1.28 0.92 6.26
CA PHE A 101 2.41 1.78 5.97
C PHE A 101 2.03 2.90 5.00
N ALA A 102 1.41 2.54 3.87
CA ALA A 102 1.01 3.47 2.82
C ALA A 102 0.02 4.53 3.30
N SER A 103 -0.89 4.20 4.23
CA SER A 103 -1.87 5.16 4.76
C SER A 103 -1.25 6.24 5.63
N ILE A 104 -0.20 5.89 6.38
CA ILE A 104 0.59 6.87 7.14
C ILE A 104 1.44 7.67 6.17
N ASP A 105 2.12 7.00 5.24
CA ASP A 105 3.11 7.62 4.40
C ASP A 105 2.52 8.58 3.36
N VAL A 106 1.34 8.28 2.80
CA VAL A 106 0.66 9.17 1.84
C VAL A 106 0.36 10.55 2.45
N THR A 107 0.12 10.63 3.77
CA THR A 107 -0.11 11.92 4.45
C THR A 107 1.18 12.74 4.63
N LYS A 108 2.35 12.09 4.55
CA LYS A 108 3.66 12.74 4.56
C LYS A 108 4.05 13.18 3.16
N LEU A 109 3.83 12.33 2.15
CA LEU A 109 4.12 12.61 0.74
C LEU A 109 3.20 13.70 0.18
N CYS A 110 1.91 13.64 0.49
CA CYS A 110 0.88 14.56 0.03
C CYS A 110 0.11 15.20 1.22
N PRO A 111 0.68 16.21 1.91
CA PRO A 111 0.18 16.67 3.20
C PRO A 111 -1.20 17.35 3.18
N ALA A 112 -1.66 17.84 2.03
CA ALA A 112 -2.88 18.64 1.97
C ALA A 112 -3.64 18.50 0.64
N GLN A 113 -3.25 17.57 -0.23
CA GLN A 113 -3.83 17.46 -1.57
C GLN A 113 -5.20 16.78 -1.51
N ASN A 114 -6.14 17.24 -2.34
CA ASN A 114 -7.49 16.67 -2.41
C ASN A 114 -7.47 15.23 -2.93
N GLU A 115 -6.51 14.93 -3.80
CA GLU A 115 -6.25 13.59 -4.29
C GLU A 115 -4.77 13.26 -4.12
N ALA A 116 -4.53 12.04 -3.63
CA ALA A 116 -3.22 11.46 -3.59
C ALA A 116 -3.28 9.99 -3.96
N LEU A 117 -2.18 9.52 -4.51
CA LEU A 117 -1.99 8.16 -4.93
C LEU A 117 -0.55 7.75 -4.64
N VAL A 118 -0.37 6.63 -3.94
CA VAL A 118 0.94 6.02 -3.71
C VAL A 118 0.96 4.57 -4.21
N TRP A 119 2.06 4.21 -4.86
CA TRP A 119 2.38 2.86 -5.30
C TRP A 119 3.57 2.32 -4.52
N TYR A 120 3.35 1.19 -3.88
CA TYR A 120 4.36 0.27 -3.40
C TYR A 120 4.31 -1.00 -4.27
N ASP A 121 5.37 -1.79 -4.26
CA ASP A 121 5.42 -3.04 -5.04
C ASP A 121 4.35 -4.04 -4.57
N GLU A 122 4.02 -3.99 -3.28
CA GLU A 122 3.08 -4.89 -2.62
C GLU A 122 1.64 -4.33 -2.60
N CYS A 123 1.46 -3.01 -2.64
CA CYS A 123 0.13 -2.39 -2.58
C CYS A 123 0.03 -0.97 -3.20
N TYR A 124 -1.21 -0.54 -3.37
CA TYR A 124 -1.66 0.69 -3.99
C TYR A 124 -2.71 1.33 -3.09
N LEU A 125 -2.62 2.64 -2.90
CA LEU A 125 -3.59 3.42 -2.14
C LEU A 125 -3.87 4.75 -2.86
N ARG A 126 -5.15 5.01 -3.15
CA ARG A 126 -5.64 6.27 -3.71
C ARG A 126 -6.77 6.83 -2.87
N PHE A 127 -6.75 8.13 -2.63
CA PHE A 127 -7.92 8.87 -2.18
C PHE A 127 -8.20 10.06 -3.09
N SER A 128 -9.46 10.52 -3.13
CA SER A 128 -9.88 11.69 -3.90
C SER A 128 -11.15 12.32 -3.34
N ASN A 129 -11.33 13.61 -3.59
CA ASN A 129 -12.58 14.33 -3.33
C ASN A 129 -13.63 14.15 -4.44
N VAL A 130 -13.30 13.42 -5.51
CA VAL A 130 -14.21 13.02 -6.58
C VAL A 130 -14.24 11.51 -6.75
N SER A 131 -15.32 10.97 -7.31
CA SER A 131 -15.47 9.52 -7.48
C SER A 131 -14.38 8.93 -8.39
N ILE A 132 -13.64 7.96 -7.85
CA ILE A 132 -12.55 7.22 -8.54
C ILE A 132 -12.92 5.77 -8.88
N PHE A 133 -14.19 5.40 -8.76
CA PHE A 133 -14.64 4.01 -8.95
C PHE A 133 -14.96 3.62 -10.40
N HIS A 134 -14.92 4.59 -11.32
CA HIS A 134 -15.22 4.35 -12.73
C HIS A 134 -13.99 3.81 -13.47
N ALA A 135 -14.23 2.84 -14.37
CA ALA A 135 -13.16 2.17 -15.13
C ALA A 135 -12.39 3.12 -16.09
N SER A 136 -12.93 4.30 -16.38
CA SER A 136 -12.31 5.33 -17.21
C SER A 136 -11.30 6.20 -16.44
N THR A 137 -11.29 6.17 -15.10
CA THR A 137 -10.40 6.99 -14.27
C THR A 137 -8.99 6.35 -14.17
N ARG A 138 -8.34 6.17 -15.33
CA ARG A 138 -6.98 5.61 -15.43
C ARG A 138 -5.89 6.59 -15.02
N SER A 139 -6.18 7.89 -15.07
CA SER A 139 -5.28 8.95 -14.63
C SER A 139 -5.44 9.19 -13.13
N PRO A 140 -4.36 9.49 -12.39
CA PRO A 140 -2.97 9.56 -12.87
C PRO A 140 -2.33 8.17 -12.98
N ASP A 141 -1.58 7.95 -14.06
CA ASP A 141 -0.76 6.76 -14.30
C ASP A 141 0.73 7.13 -14.37
N THR A 142 1.59 6.12 -14.21
CA THR A 142 3.04 6.28 -14.31
C THR A 142 3.65 5.07 -15.01
N VAL A 143 4.76 5.28 -15.72
CA VAL A 143 5.53 4.23 -16.38
C VAL A 143 6.94 4.21 -15.80
N LEU A 144 7.33 3.08 -15.23
CA LEU A 144 8.68 2.85 -14.73
C LEU A 144 9.49 2.09 -15.77
N TYR A 145 10.69 2.58 -16.08
CA TYR A 145 11.57 2.00 -17.10
C TYR A 145 12.78 1.33 -16.45
N ASN A 146 13.18 0.18 -17.00
CA ASN A 146 14.50 -0.36 -16.76
C ASN A 146 15.47 0.23 -17.78
N ILE A 147 16.47 0.99 -17.30
CA ILE A 147 17.46 1.67 -18.15
C ILE A 147 18.67 0.79 -18.51
N ASN A 148 18.71 -0.46 -18.02
CA ASN A 148 19.80 -1.38 -18.31
C ASN A 148 19.80 -1.83 -19.78
N LYS A 149 21.00 -2.05 -20.33
CA LYS A 149 21.15 -2.56 -21.69
C LYS A 149 20.82 -4.05 -21.76
N VAL A 150 20.01 -4.41 -22.74
CA VAL A 150 19.65 -5.81 -23.02
C VAL A 150 20.71 -6.44 -23.93
N THR A 151 21.28 -7.58 -23.50
CA THR A 151 22.34 -8.28 -24.24
C THR A 151 21.86 -8.88 -25.56
N GLU A 152 20.64 -9.44 -25.60
CA GLU A 152 20.03 -10.05 -26.80
C GLU A 152 18.68 -9.39 -27.14
N PRO A 153 18.67 -8.20 -27.80
CA PRO A 153 17.45 -7.41 -27.97
C PRO A 153 16.33 -8.13 -28.72
N SER A 154 16.66 -8.86 -29.79
CA SER A 154 15.67 -9.57 -30.62
C SER A 154 14.98 -10.68 -29.83
N ARG A 155 15.75 -11.51 -29.11
CA ARG A 155 15.22 -12.59 -28.27
C ARG A 155 14.40 -12.04 -27.11
N PHE A 156 14.88 -10.98 -26.46
CA PHE A 156 14.12 -10.31 -25.40
C PHE A 156 12.76 -9.81 -25.91
N GLN A 157 12.73 -9.15 -27.06
CA GLN A 157 11.49 -8.64 -27.65
C GLN A 157 10.50 -9.77 -27.98
N GLU A 158 10.99 -10.88 -28.55
CA GLU A 158 10.16 -12.06 -28.83
C GLU A 158 9.51 -12.64 -27.56
N LEU A 159 10.29 -12.78 -26.49
CA LEU A 159 9.81 -13.27 -25.20
C LEU A 159 8.79 -12.32 -24.57
N VAL A 160 9.06 -11.01 -24.58
CA VAL A 160 8.12 -10.00 -24.06
C VAL A 160 6.79 -10.07 -24.79
N LEU A 161 6.80 -10.10 -26.13
CA LEU A 161 5.57 -10.20 -26.92
C LEU A 161 4.81 -11.51 -26.65
N SER A 162 5.53 -12.60 -26.43
CA SER A 162 4.93 -13.89 -26.10
C SER A 162 4.27 -13.87 -24.72
N LEU A 163 4.92 -13.28 -23.72
CA LEU A 163 4.36 -13.12 -22.37
C LEU A 163 3.16 -12.17 -22.35
N LEU A 164 3.21 -11.06 -23.09
CA LEU A 164 2.11 -10.10 -23.16
C LEU A 164 0.83 -10.71 -23.75
N LYS A 165 0.95 -11.69 -24.66
CA LYS A 165 -0.20 -12.44 -25.21
C LYS A 165 -0.88 -13.34 -24.16
N LEU A 166 -0.16 -13.79 -23.14
CA LEU A 166 -0.69 -14.65 -22.08
C LEU A 166 -1.43 -13.87 -20.99
N ARG A 167 -1.31 -12.54 -20.95
CA ARG A 167 -1.99 -11.72 -19.95
C ARG A 167 -3.52 -11.89 -20.12
N PRO A 168 -4.24 -12.42 -19.12
CA PRO A 168 -5.70 -12.46 -19.16
C PRO A 168 -6.20 -11.03 -19.36
N ARG A 169 -7.12 -10.82 -20.31
CA ARG A 169 -7.86 -9.56 -20.34
C ARG A 169 -8.54 -9.43 -18.98
N MET A 170 -8.06 -8.52 -18.13
CA MET A 170 -8.80 -8.04 -16.97
C MET A 170 -10.01 -7.24 -17.50
N LEU A 171 -10.95 -7.94 -18.12
CA LEU A 171 -12.25 -7.37 -18.43
C LEU A 171 -12.94 -7.18 -17.07
N PRO A 172 -13.46 -5.97 -16.76
CA PRO A 172 -14.31 -5.82 -15.60
C PRO A 172 -15.47 -6.81 -15.71
N ARG A 173 -15.78 -7.51 -14.61
CA ARG A 173 -16.84 -8.54 -14.54
C ARG A 173 -18.21 -8.05 -15.02
N SER A 174 -18.41 -6.73 -15.11
CA SER A 174 -19.60 -6.09 -15.68
C SER A 174 -19.74 -6.26 -17.20
N LEU A 175 -18.77 -6.87 -17.88
CA LEU A 175 -18.75 -7.08 -19.34
C LEU A 175 -18.48 -8.53 -19.77
N GLN A 176 -18.61 -9.50 -18.87
CA GLN A 176 -18.65 -10.92 -19.28
C GLN A 176 -20.12 -11.31 -19.56
N PRO A 177 -20.40 -12.02 -20.67
CA PRO A 177 -21.76 -12.44 -21.06
C PRO A 177 -22.38 -13.44 -20.09
#